data_AF-A0A661J748-F1
#
_entry.id   AF-A0A661J748-F1
#
_cell.length_a   1.000
_cell.length_b   1.000
_cell.length_c   1.000
_cell.angle_alpha   90.00
_cell.angle_beta   90.00
_cell.angle_gamma   90.00
#
_symmetry.space_group_name_H-M   'P 1'
#
loop_
_entity.id
_entity.type
_entity.pdbx_description
1 polymer ?
#
loop_
_entity_poly.entity_id
_entity_poly.type
_entity_poly.pdbx_seq_one_letter_code
_entity_poly.pdbx_strand_id
1 'polypeptide(L)'
;MFSYHHFLIFTLLHFTCGRTVSVIYAVVNQMDMLFFIPLALFYDWIQIPIFGILLEQSTSRLKVLSWLKKRVNKAMESMENKAFLRRIINLGDIGVILVSALPIRGFGILSGSILTFFMKKGRKEGSFLLLTGSLMGIFITMALATSAMDLIKGYIR
;
A
#
# COMPACT_ATOMS: atom_id res chain seq x y z
N MET A 1 -14.63 -20.03 9.68
CA MET A 1 -14.02 -21.30 9.22
C MET A 1 -12.91 -20.94 8.24
N PHE A 2 -11.65 -21.26 8.56
CA PHE A 2 -10.49 -20.86 7.76
C PHE A 2 -10.39 -21.73 6.51
N SER A 3 -10.93 -21.28 5.38
CA SER A 3 -10.78 -22.00 4.11
C SER A 3 -9.51 -21.56 3.40
N TYR A 4 -8.64 -22.51 3.07
CA TYR A 4 -7.39 -22.29 2.31
C TYR A 4 -7.58 -21.42 1.06
N HIS A 5 -8.74 -21.51 0.42
CA HIS A 5 -9.11 -20.67 -0.72
C HIS A 5 -9.10 -19.16 -0.40
N HIS A 6 -9.60 -18.74 0.76
CA HIS A 6 -9.61 -17.33 1.15
C HIS A 6 -8.19 -16.80 1.37
N PHE A 7 -7.31 -17.62 1.95
CA PHE A 7 -5.90 -17.26 2.11
C PHE A 7 -5.23 -17.04 0.75
N LEU A 8 -5.42 -17.96 -0.21
CA LEU A 8 -4.84 -17.85 -1.55
C LEU A 8 -5.39 -16.64 -2.32
N ILE A 9 -6.70 -16.42 -2.28
CA ILE A 9 -7.34 -15.27 -2.94
C ILE A 9 -6.86 -13.96 -2.32
N PHE A 10 -6.81 -13.89 -0.99
CA PHE A 10 -6.30 -12.72 -0.29
C PHE A 10 -4.85 -12.40 -0.70
N THR A 11 -3.99 -13.42 -0.73
CA THR A 11 -2.59 -13.30 -1.16
C THR A 11 -2.51 -12.77 -2.59
N LEU A 12 -3.22 -13.40 -3.53
CA LEU A 12 -3.23 -13.00 -4.93
C LEU A 12 -3.74 -11.57 -5.11
N LEU A 13 -4.84 -11.20 -4.45
CA LEU A 13 -5.38 -9.84 -4.49
C LEU A 13 -4.39 -8.84 -3.90
N HIS A 14 -3.72 -9.18 -2.80
CA HIS A 14 -2.77 -8.30 -2.14
C HIS A 14 -1.58 -7.98 -3.06
N PHE A 15 -0.99 -8.97 -3.73
CA PHE A 15 0.13 -8.74 -4.63
C PHE A 15 -0.26 -8.16 -6.00
N THR A 16 -1.46 -8.46 -6.53
CA THR A 16 -1.89 -7.98 -7.85
C THR A 16 -2.60 -6.63 -7.80
N CYS A 17 -3.57 -6.50 -6.90
CA CYS A 17 -4.47 -5.35 -6.77
C CYS A 17 -4.09 -4.42 -5.61
N GLY A 18 -3.24 -4.88 -4.69
CA GLY A 18 -2.74 -4.11 -3.56
C GLY A 18 -3.51 -4.34 -2.26
N ARG A 19 -2.93 -3.81 -1.17
CA ARG A 19 -3.45 -3.88 0.20
C ARG A 19 -4.93 -3.50 0.31
N THR A 20 -5.33 -2.37 -0.26
CA THR A 20 -6.72 -1.88 -0.17
C THR A 20 -7.74 -2.93 -0.63
N VAL A 21 -7.51 -3.55 -1.78
CA VAL A 21 -8.44 -4.54 -2.35
C VAL A 21 -8.46 -5.82 -1.52
N SER A 22 -7.29 -6.28 -1.05
CA SER A 22 -7.22 -7.46 -0.18
C SER A 22 -7.94 -7.26 1.17
N VAL A 23 -7.81 -6.08 1.78
CA VAL A 23 -8.46 -5.76 3.06
C VAL A 23 -9.97 -5.62 2.87
N ILE A 24 -10.43 -4.95 1.79
CA ILE A 24 -11.87 -4.91 1.46
C ILE A 24 -12.42 -6.32 1.26
N TYR A 25 -11.71 -7.19 0.54
CA TYR A 25 -12.11 -8.59 0.36
C TYR A 25 -12.26 -9.32 1.70
N ALA A 26 -11.30 -9.15 2.62
CA ALA A 26 -11.38 -9.74 3.95
C ALA A 26 -12.60 -9.25 4.74
N VAL A 27 -12.93 -7.96 4.64
CA VAL A 27 -14.07 -7.35 5.33
C VAL A 27 -15.39 -7.87 4.76
N VAL A 28 -15.54 -7.87 3.44
CA VAL A 28 -16.76 -8.33 2.74
C VAL A 28 -17.05 -9.80 3.02
N ASN A 29 -16.00 -10.63 3.08
CA ASN A 29 -16.14 -12.07 3.36
C ASN A 29 -16.16 -12.40 4.86
N GLN A 30 -16.22 -11.39 5.74
CA GLN A 30 -16.27 -11.56 7.20
C GLN A 30 -15.15 -12.47 7.72
N MET A 31 -13.96 -12.30 7.15
CA MET A 31 -12.78 -13.09 7.51
C MET A 31 -12.22 -12.64 8.86
N ASP A 32 -11.46 -13.52 9.53
CA ASP A 32 -10.87 -13.21 10.83
C ASP A 32 -9.79 -12.13 10.73
N MET A 33 -10.15 -10.90 11.10
CA MET A 33 -9.27 -9.74 11.02
C MET A 33 -8.02 -9.88 11.88
N LEU A 34 -8.09 -10.64 12.99
CA LEU A 34 -6.93 -10.87 13.84
C LEU A 34 -5.85 -11.66 13.12
N PHE A 35 -6.21 -12.45 12.12
CA PHE A 35 -5.27 -13.18 11.28
C PHE A 35 -4.85 -12.37 10.04
N PHE A 36 -5.82 -11.78 9.32
CA PHE A 36 -5.55 -11.15 8.03
C PHE A 36 -4.87 -9.78 8.12
N ILE A 37 -4.99 -9.06 9.25
CA ILE A 37 -4.26 -7.81 9.47
C ILE A 37 -2.75 -8.05 9.63
N PRO A 38 -2.29 -8.93 10.55
CA PRO A 38 -0.87 -9.29 10.62
C PRO A 38 -0.33 -9.85 9.31
N LEU A 39 -1.14 -10.61 8.58
CA LEU A 39 -0.75 -11.17 7.29
C LEU A 39 -0.53 -10.08 6.23
N ALA A 40 -1.42 -9.09 6.14
CA ALA A 40 -1.25 -7.94 5.24
C ALA A 40 0.04 -7.18 5.58
N LEU A 41 0.28 -6.89 6.86
CA LEU A 41 1.50 -6.23 7.33
C LEU A 41 2.76 -7.04 7.00
N PHE A 42 2.68 -8.37 7.10
CA PHE A 42 3.79 -9.24 6.77
C PHE A 42 4.12 -9.19 5.26
N TYR A 43 3.10 -9.20 4.39
CA TYR A 43 3.31 -9.01 2.96
C TYR A 43 3.89 -7.64 2.63
N ASP A 44 3.39 -6.61 3.27
CA ASP A 44 3.89 -5.24 3.17
C ASP A 44 5.37 -5.16 3.61
N TRP A 45 5.72 -5.81 4.72
CA TRP A 45 7.09 -5.90 5.23
C TRP A 45 8.04 -6.60 4.26
N ILE A 46 7.58 -7.60 3.52
CA ILE A 46 8.34 -8.26 2.45
C ILE A 46 8.43 -7.37 1.20
N GLN A 47 7.36 -6.68 0.85
CA GLN A 47 7.31 -5.82 -0.34
C GLN A 47 8.22 -4.60 -0.24
N ILE A 48 8.31 -3.97 0.94
CA ILE A 48 9.15 -2.78 1.20
C ILE A 48 10.62 -2.97 0.75
N PRO A 49 11.38 -3.98 1.23
CA PRO A 49 12.76 -4.17 0.83
C PRO A 49 12.87 -4.58 -0.64
N ILE A 50 11.92 -5.36 -1.16
CA ILE A 50 11.89 -5.74 -2.59
C ILE A 50 11.78 -4.47 -3.45
N PHE A 51 10.85 -3.56 -3.13
CA PHE A 51 10.72 -2.30 -3.85
C PHE A 51 11.93 -1.38 -3.66
N GLY A 52 12.54 -1.34 -2.47
CA GLY A 52 13.77 -0.60 -2.23
C GLY A 52 14.92 -1.06 -3.13
N ILE A 53 15.17 -2.38 -3.17
CA ILE A 53 16.20 -2.98 -4.03
C ILE A 53 15.87 -2.74 -5.51
N LEU A 54 14.61 -2.91 -5.91
CA LEU A 54 14.19 -2.68 -7.29
C LEU A 54 14.38 -1.23 -7.72
N LEU A 55 14.12 -0.26 -6.84
CA LEU A 55 14.36 1.17 -7.12
C LEU A 55 15.86 1.47 -7.22
N GLU A 56 16.68 0.93 -6.33
CA GLU A 56 18.15 1.03 -6.40
C GLU A 56 18.71 0.41 -7.69
N GLN A 57 18.17 -0.75 -8.11
CA GLN A 57 18.56 -1.47 -9.33
C GLN A 57 17.87 -0.95 -10.59
N SER A 58 16.95 0.01 -10.49
CA SER A 58 16.17 0.55 -11.62
C SER A 58 17.02 1.31 -12.65
N THR A 59 18.31 1.47 -12.39
CA THR A 59 19.34 1.89 -13.35
C THR A 59 19.70 0.79 -14.37
N SER A 60 19.24 -0.46 -14.19
CA SER A 60 19.56 -1.62 -15.06
C SER A 60 18.39 -2.12 -15.93
N ARG A 61 18.71 -2.76 -17.08
CA ARG A 61 17.85 -3.01 -18.26
C ARG A 61 16.76 -4.11 -18.15
N LEU A 62 16.18 -4.40 -16.99
CA LEU A 62 15.23 -5.54 -16.86
C LEU A 62 13.76 -5.19 -17.23
N LYS A 63 13.04 -6.11 -17.89
CA LYS A 63 11.63 -5.89 -18.33
C LYS A 63 10.64 -5.66 -17.18
N VAL A 64 10.86 -6.23 -16.00
CA VAL A 64 10.06 -5.98 -14.78
C VAL A 64 10.18 -4.52 -14.34
N LEU A 65 11.37 -3.94 -14.50
CA LEU A 65 11.60 -2.53 -14.27
C LEU A 65 10.84 -1.65 -15.25
N SER A 66 10.49 -2.10 -16.46
CA SER A 66 9.67 -1.28 -17.37
C SER A 66 8.22 -1.12 -16.89
N TRP A 67 7.64 -2.13 -16.24
CA TRP A 67 6.30 -2.05 -15.66
C TRP A 67 6.30 -1.23 -14.37
N LEU A 68 7.31 -1.43 -13.52
CA LEU A 68 7.54 -0.58 -12.36
C LEU A 68 7.83 0.86 -12.78
N LYS A 69 8.70 1.09 -13.77
CA LYS A 69 9.00 2.43 -14.31
C LYS A 69 7.77 3.06 -14.95
N LYS A 70 6.85 2.31 -15.55
CA LYS A 70 5.54 2.84 -15.97
C LYS A 70 4.65 3.20 -14.78
N ARG A 71 4.61 2.38 -13.72
CA ARG A 71 3.85 2.70 -12.50
C ARG A 71 4.46 3.86 -11.71
N VAL A 72 5.78 3.91 -11.63
CA VAL A 72 6.60 4.98 -11.07
C VAL A 72 6.39 6.22 -11.90
N ASN A 73 6.49 6.17 -13.24
CA ASN A 73 6.22 7.31 -14.11
C ASN A 73 4.76 7.74 -14.05
N LYS A 74 3.79 6.85 -13.85
CA LYS A 74 2.38 7.24 -13.72
C LYS A 74 2.06 7.83 -12.35
N ALA A 75 2.69 7.29 -11.30
CA ALA A 75 2.67 7.89 -9.97
C ALA A 75 3.37 9.26 -10.02
N MET A 76 4.55 9.33 -10.63
CA MET A 76 5.31 10.54 -10.88
C MET A 76 4.51 11.51 -11.74
N GLU A 77 3.89 11.17 -12.86
CA GLU A 77 3.07 12.08 -13.68
C GLU A 77 1.84 12.59 -12.90
N SER A 78 1.21 11.72 -12.09
CA SER A 78 0.16 12.11 -11.15
C SER A 78 0.68 13.03 -10.03
N MET A 79 1.98 13.06 -9.78
CA MET A 79 2.66 13.75 -8.68
C MET A 79 3.55 14.93 -9.12
N GLU A 80 4.03 14.98 -10.37
CA GLU A 80 4.99 15.93 -10.98
C GLU A 80 4.30 17.27 -11.24
N ASN A 81 2.98 17.24 -11.46
CA ASN A 81 2.24 18.41 -11.90
C ASN A 81 1.68 19.30 -10.78
N LYS A 82 1.87 19.00 -9.49
CA LYS A 82 1.10 19.69 -8.44
C LYS A 82 1.88 19.98 -7.17
N ALA A 83 1.65 21.17 -6.60
CA ALA A 83 2.08 21.62 -5.28
C ALA A 83 1.93 20.59 -4.15
N PHE A 84 1.11 19.56 -4.35
CA PHE A 84 0.95 18.39 -3.50
C PHE A 84 2.25 17.64 -3.21
N LEU A 85 3.08 17.31 -4.20
CA LEU A 85 4.33 16.56 -3.95
C LEU A 85 5.33 17.42 -3.14
N ARG A 86 5.46 18.70 -3.48
CA ARG A 86 6.28 19.64 -2.68
C ARG A 86 5.76 19.73 -1.24
N ARG A 87 4.44 19.80 -1.04
CA ARG A 87 3.84 19.79 0.31
C ARG A 87 4.16 18.50 1.05
N ILE A 88 4.06 17.34 0.39
CA ILE A 88 4.35 16.04 1.02
C ILE A 88 5.84 15.88 1.35
N ILE A 89 6.75 16.29 0.47
CA ILE A 89 8.18 16.29 0.76
C ILE A 89 8.49 17.25 1.92
N ASN A 90 7.85 18.42 1.95
CA ASN A 90 8.01 19.40 3.04
C ASN A 90 7.48 18.86 4.39
N LEU A 91 6.53 17.91 4.37
CA LEU A 91 6.05 17.24 5.58
C LEU A 91 7.04 16.19 6.11
N GLY A 92 8.13 15.90 5.40
CA GLY A 92 9.16 15.00 5.88
C GLY A 92 8.63 13.57 6.05
N ASP A 93 8.90 13.00 7.22
CA ASP A 93 8.51 11.63 7.60
C ASP A 93 7.00 11.43 7.59
N ILE A 94 6.25 12.44 8.00
CA ILE A 94 4.79 12.42 8.01
C ILE A 94 4.26 12.28 6.58
N GLY A 95 4.93 12.90 5.61
CA GLY A 95 4.57 12.77 4.20
C GLY A 95 4.66 11.34 3.69
N VAL A 96 5.71 10.61 4.10
CA VAL A 96 5.88 9.18 3.77
C VAL A 96 4.75 8.35 4.36
N ILE A 97 4.47 8.54 5.65
CA ILE A 97 3.41 7.80 6.36
C ILE A 97 2.07 8.02 5.67
N LEU A 98 1.72 9.27 5.37
CA LEU A 98 0.45 9.62 4.71
C LEU A 98 0.32 8.97 3.34
N VAL A 99 1.33 9.08 2.48
CA VAL A 99 1.32 8.47 1.14
C VAL A 99 1.15 6.96 1.22
N SER A 100 1.78 6.32 2.21
CA SER A 100 1.68 4.87 2.42
C SER A 100 0.37 4.43 3.06
N ALA A 101 -0.28 5.30 3.83
CA ALA A 101 -1.56 5.04 4.47
C ALA A 101 -2.75 5.22 3.53
N LEU A 102 -2.62 6.02 2.47
CA LEU A 102 -3.73 6.30 1.56
C LEU A 102 -4.31 5.01 0.94
N PRO A 103 -5.61 4.74 1.11
CA PRO A 103 -6.27 3.55 0.57
C PRO A 103 -6.64 3.73 -0.91
N ILE A 104 -5.74 4.31 -1.71
CA ILE A 104 -5.98 4.63 -3.13
C ILE A 104 -5.18 3.67 -4.01
N ARG A 105 -5.81 3.11 -5.04
CA ARG A 105 -5.15 2.21 -5.99
C ARG A 105 -4.02 2.96 -6.72
N GLY A 106 -2.77 2.61 -6.42
CA GLY A 106 -1.59 3.29 -6.96
C GLY A 106 -0.88 4.24 -5.97
N PHE A 107 -1.44 4.43 -4.77
CA PHE A 107 -0.77 4.98 -3.59
C PHE A 107 -0.66 3.86 -2.54
N GLY A 108 0.33 3.95 -1.64
CA GLY A 108 0.67 2.86 -0.73
C GLY A 108 2.17 2.64 -0.64
N ILE A 109 2.59 1.39 -0.47
CA ILE A 109 4.00 1.05 -0.21
C ILE A 109 4.88 1.44 -1.37
N LEU A 110 4.52 1.10 -2.60
CA LEU A 110 5.33 1.45 -3.78
C LEU A 110 5.58 2.97 -3.86
N SER A 111 4.53 3.78 -3.69
CA SER A 111 4.63 5.25 -3.75
C SER A 111 5.41 5.84 -2.59
N GLY A 112 5.28 5.25 -1.39
CA GLY A 112 6.10 5.62 -0.24
C GLY A 112 7.56 5.19 -0.38
N SER A 113 7.84 4.05 -1.03
CA SER A 113 9.20 3.59 -1.34
C SER A 113 9.88 4.54 -2.33
N ILE A 114 9.13 5.04 -3.32
CA ILE A 114 9.62 6.07 -4.24
C ILE A 114 9.91 7.38 -3.48
N LEU A 115 8.99 7.81 -2.61
CA LEU A 115 9.14 9.04 -1.86
C LEU A 115 10.33 8.98 -0.87
N THR A 116 10.49 7.89 -0.14
CA THR A 116 11.64 7.67 0.76
C THR A 116 12.95 7.66 -0.01
N PHE A 117 12.98 7.07 -1.22
CA PHE A 117 14.12 7.13 -2.11
C PHE A 117 14.46 8.56 -2.54
N PHE A 118 13.47 9.37 -2.95
CA PHE A 118 13.68 10.79 -3.30
C PHE A 118 14.17 11.64 -2.12
N MET A 119 13.66 11.35 -0.93
CA MET A 119 14.06 12.02 0.31
C MET A 119 15.42 11.54 0.85
N LYS A 120 16.09 10.59 0.16
CA LYS A 120 17.35 9.97 0.58
C LYS A 120 17.29 9.42 2.01
N LYS A 121 16.12 8.95 2.44
CA LYS A 121 15.91 8.37 3.76
C LYS A 121 16.67 7.04 3.85
N GLY A 122 17.26 6.76 5.00
CA GLY A 122 18.00 5.51 5.21
C GLY A 122 17.07 4.30 5.09
N ARG A 123 17.59 3.15 4.66
CA ARG A 123 16.76 1.95 4.40
C ARG A 123 15.92 1.50 5.61
N LYS A 124 16.50 1.61 6.82
CA LYS A 124 15.80 1.29 8.07
C LYS A 124 14.68 2.30 8.38
N GLU A 125 15.00 3.59 8.28
CA GLU A 125 14.08 4.68 8.55
C GLU A 125 12.90 4.69 7.56
N GLY A 126 13.19 4.62 6.26
CA GLY A 126 12.16 4.52 5.22
C GLY A 126 11.27 3.29 5.41
N SER A 127 11.83 2.13 5.75
CA SER A 127 11.04 0.92 6.00
C SER A 127 10.12 1.06 7.20
N PHE A 128 10.60 1.68 8.28
CA PHE A 128 9.78 1.94 9.46
C PHE A 128 8.61 2.88 9.14
N LEU A 129 8.87 3.98 8.43
CA LEU A 129 7.83 4.93 7.99
C LEU A 129 6.80 4.25 7.07
N LEU A 130 7.26 3.42 6.14
CA LEU A 130 6.40 2.66 5.24
C LEU A 130 5.51 1.67 5.99
N LEU A 131 6.05 0.96 6.98
CA LEU A 131 5.27 0.03 7.81
C LEU A 131 4.22 0.76 8.65
N THR A 132 4.59 1.86 9.29
CA THR A 132 3.64 2.67 10.08
C THR A 132 2.51 3.21 9.22
N GLY A 133 2.83 3.76 8.05
CA GLY A 133 1.84 4.15 7.06
C GLY A 133 1.00 2.96 6.60
N SER A 134 1.60 1.78 6.43
CA SER A 134 0.85 0.60 6.02
C SER A 134 -0.18 0.16 7.06
N LEU A 135 0.23 0.11 8.32
CA LEU A 135 -0.64 -0.18 9.45
C LEU A 135 -1.83 0.79 9.48
N MET A 136 -1.56 2.10 9.41
CA MET A 136 -2.62 3.12 9.36
C MET A 136 -3.55 2.89 8.17
N GLY A 137 -3.01 2.59 7.00
CA GLY A 137 -3.81 2.36 5.80
C GLY A 137 -4.67 1.10 5.85
N ILE A 138 -4.25 0.05 6.55
CA ILE A 138 -5.09 -1.13 6.82
C ILE A 138 -6.29 -0.73 7.68
N PHE A 139 -6.05 -0.01 8.78
CA PHE A 139 -7.12 0.45 9.66
C PHE A 139 -8.10 1.39 8.95
N ILE A 140 -7.60 2.36 8.18
CA ILE A 140 -8.45 3.27 7.39
C ILE A 140 -9.29 2.47 6.39
N THR A 141 -8.67 1.55 5.65
CA THR A 141 -9.40 0.72 4.67
C THR A 141 -10.47 -0.12 5.35
N MET A 142 -10.16 -0.72 6.49
CA MET A 142 -11.09 -1.52 7.27
C MET A 142 -12.26 -0.68 7.78
N ALA A 143 -12.00 0.49 8.35
CA ALA A 143 -13.04 1.41 8.83
C ALA A 143 -13.97 1.86 7.69
N LEU A 144 -13.41 2.20 6.53
CA LEU A 144 -14.20 2.56 5.35
C LEU A 144 -15.03 1.38 4.84
N ALA A 145 -14.44 0.19 4.75
CA ALA A 145 -15.12 -1.00 4.24
C ALA A 145 -16.26 -1.46 5.17
N THR A 146 -16.02 -1.45 6.49
CA THR A 146 -17.04 -1.81 7.49
C THR A 146 -18.18 -0.80 7.48
N SER A 147 -17.89 0.49 7.50
CA SER A 147 -18.91 1.55 7.41
C SER A 147 -19.75 1.43 6.13
N ALA A 148 -19.13 1.11 4.99
CA ALA A 148 -19.84 0.90 3.74
C ALA A 148 -20.77 -0.32 3.80
N MET A 149 -20.34 -1.42 4.41
CA MET A 149 -21.19 -2.60 4.58
C MET A 149 -22.38 -2.33 5.50
N ASP A 150 -22.17 -1.58 6.59
CA ASP A 150 -23.22 -1.25 7.54
C ASP A 150 -24.27 -0.34 6.89
N LEU A 151 -23.86 0.62 6.06
CA LEU A 151 -24.77 1.44 5.26
C LEU A 151 -25.61 0.60 4.29
N ILE A 152 -24.98 -0.36 3.58
CA ILE A 152 -25.69 -1.23 2.65
C ILE A 152 -26.70 -2.12 3.38
N LYS A 153 -26.31 -2.71 4.52
CA LYS A 153 -27.21 -3.53 5.35
C LYS A 153 -28.36 -2.71 5.93
N GLY A 154 -28.11 -1.46 6.30
CA GLY A 154 -29.13 -0.53 6.80
C GLY A 154 -30.13 -0.09 5.74
N TYR A 155 -29.75 -0.08 4.45
CA TYR A 155 -30.62 0.30 3.34
C TYR A 155 -31.51 -0.85 2.82
N ILE A 156 -31.13 -2.11 3.06
CA ILE A 156 -31.86 -3.31 2.61
C ILE A 156 -32.91 -3.75 3.64
N ARG A 157 -32.98 -3.09 4.81
CA ARG A 157 -33.89 -3.41 5.91
C ARG A 157 -35.06 -2.44 5.96
#